data_AF-A0A9E2V421-F1
#
_entry.id   AF-A0A9E2V421-F1
#
_cell.length_a   1.000
_cell.length_b   1.000
_cell.length_c   1.000
_cell.angle_alpha   90.00
_cell.angle_beta   90.00
_cell.angle_gamma   90.00
#
_symmetry.space_group_name_H-M   'P 1'
#
loop_
_entity.id
_entity.type
_entity.pdbx_description
1 polymer ?
#
loop_
_entity_poly.entity_id
_entity_poly.type
_entity_poly.pdbx_seq_one_letter_code
_entity_poly.pdbx_strand_id
1 'polypeptide(L)'
;MTAPAAVRRRDVVDVGLRHALAGSLALTAAAVASSALPLTWHRSGRETAATLAMIGIWLLVALRLVRGRGGLGTALALTGVALLPLVVLGEPAPAGVLPMLSVAPASIAALAAVLLLPRGELLAAVVIGAQLVTVVPELGLGGALLWLWPPLALLAVALVARGQLRATADRADAAVREQRGAEVELVRARARARAQTSWQGMLHDEVAAALRAAATPGVVGMEVRRYAQRALDAVERVDVEPVDGAIDVLPALRDLA
;
A
#
# COMPACT_ATOMS: atom_id res chain seq x y z
N MET A 1 -19.21 -8.63 -12.82
CA MET A 1 -17.90 -7.95 -12.94
C MET A 1 -17.54 -7.36 -11.58
N THR A 2 -16.68 -8.02 -10.82
CA THR A 2 -16.18 -7.50 -9.55
C THR A 2 -15.19 -6.37 -9.83
N ALA A 3 -15.46 -5.17 -9.29
CA ALA A 3 -14.52 -4.05 -9.38
C ALA A 3 -13.13 -4.51 -8.88
N PRO A 4 -12.03 -4.19 -9.59
CA PRO A 4 -10.70 -4.55 -9.14
C PRO A 4 -10.47 -4.01 -7.72
N ALA A 5 -10.03 -4.88 -6.81
CA ALA A 5 -9.72 -4.49 -5.44
C ALA A 5 -8.76 -3.30 -5.46
N ALA A 6 -9.12 -2.21 -4.78
CA ALA A 6 -8.31 -1.01 -4.75
C ALA A 6 -6.93 -1.34 -4.15
N VAL A 7 -5.88 -1.27 -4.98
CA VAL A 7 -4.49 -1.41 -4.53
C VAL A 7 -4.23 -0.35 -3.47
N ARG A 8 -3.89 -0.76 -2.25
CA ARG A 8 -3.56 0.19 -1.18
C ARG A 8 -2.17 0.75 -1.46
N ARG A 9 -1.94 2.06 -1.27
CA ARG A 9 -0.62 2.65 -1.52
C ARG A 9 0.45 2.09 -0.58
N ARG A 10 0.04 1.62 0.60
CA ARG A 10 0.87 0.82 1.49
C ARG A 10 1.49 -0.41 0.82
N ASP A 11 0.75 -1.09 -0.06
CA ASP A 11 1.25 -2.27 -0.79
C ASP A 11 2.36 -1.87 -1.77
N VAL A 12 2.26 -0.68 -2.39
CA VAL A 12 3.28 -0.14 -3.30
C VAL A 12 4.57 0.18 -2.55
N VAL A 13 4.48 0.78 -1.37
CA VAL A 13 5.66 1.03 -0.51
C VAL A 13 6.31 -0.27 -0.08
N ASP A 14 5.52 -1.26 0.36
CA ASP A 14 6.06 -2.57 0.75
C ASP A 14 6.70 -3.31 -0.44
N VAL A 15 6.17 -3.15 -1.66
CA VAL A 15 6.79 -3.66 -2.89
C VAL A 15 8.12 -2.94 -3.17
N GLY A 16 8.16 -1.60 -3.07
CA GLY A 16 9.38 -0.82 -3.26
C GLY A 16 10.48 -1.20 -2.26
N LEU A 17 10.13 -1.37 -0.98
CA LEU A 17 11.05 -1.83 0.06
C LEU A 17 11.61 -3.24 -0.22
N ARG A 18 10.78 -4.16 -0.71
CA ARG A 18 11.23 -5.51 -1.11
C ARG A 18 12.20 -5.46 -2.29
N HIS A 19 11.95 -4.61 -3.28
CA HIS A 19 12.84 -4.44 -4.44
C HIS A 19 14.17 -3.80 -4.04
N ALA A 20 14.14 -2.77 -3.19
CA ALA A 20 15.35 -2.15 -2.66
C ALA A 20 16.22 -3.18 -1.89
N LEU A 21 15.59 -3.98 -1.03
CA LEU A 21 16.27 -5.04 -0.29
C LEU A 21 16.79 -6.17 -1.19
N ALA A 22 16.04 -6.54 -2.23
CA ALA A 22 16.50 -7.50 -3.23
C ALA A 22 17.71 -6.96 -4.01
N GLY A 23 17.70 -5.68 -4.37
CA GLY A 23 18.84 -5.00 -4.99
C GLY A 23 20.07 -4.99 -4.09
N SER A 24 19.91 -4.65 -2.80
CA SER A 24 21.04 -4.68 -1.85
C SER A 24 21.59 -6.09 -1.68
N LEU A 25 20.73 -7.11 -1.60
CA LEU A 25 21.17 -8.52 -1.53
C LEU A 25 21.97 -8.93 -2.77
N ALA A 26 21.50 -8.57 -3.97
CA ALA A 26 22.21 -8.89 -5.21
C ALA A 26 23.56 -8.18 -5.30
N LEU A 27 23.62 -6.90 -4.90
CA LEU A 27 24.86 -6.12 -4.87
C LEU A 27 25.86 -6.69 -3.85
N THR A 28 25.40 -7.06 -2.65
CA THR A 28 26.28 -7.68 -1.65
C THR A 28 26.73 -9.06 -2.08
N ALA A 29 25.86 -9.86 -2.69
CA ALA A 29 26.25 -11.15 -3.26
C ALA A 29 27.33 -10.98 -4.34
N ALA A 30 27.19 -10.00 -5.23
CA ALA A 30 28.20 -9.67 -6.24
C ALA A 30 29.52 -9.19 -5.61
N ALA A 31 29.45 -8.33 -4.59
CA ALA A 31 30.62 -7.82 -3.89
C ALA A 31 31.38 -8.93 -3.15
N VAL A 32 30.69 -9.83 -2.45
CA VAL A 32 31.31 -11.00 -1.80
C VAL A 32 31.85 -11.97 -2.85
N ALA A 33 31.14 -12.18 -3.95
CA ALA A 33 31.60 -13.04 -5.03
C ALA A 33 32.86 -12.49 -5.72
N SER A 34 33.03 -11.18 -5.86
CA SER A 34 34.23 -10.62 -6.48
C SER A 34 35.44 -10.58 -5.55
N SER A 35 35.22 -10.49 -4.23
CA SER A 35 36.28 -10.26 -3.24
C SER A 35 36.66 -11.50 -2.43
N ALA A 36 35.69 -12.29 -1.98
CA ALA A 36 35.92 -13.42 -1.06
C ALA A 36 36.14 -14.74 -1.80
N LEU A 37 35.40 -14.99 -2.89
CA LEU A 37 35.53 -16.24 -3.67
C LEU A 37 36.96 -16.51 -4.13
N PRO A 38 37.73 -15.56 -4.71
CA PRO A 38 39.11 -15.82 -5.12
C PRO A 38 40.01 -16.24 -3.95
N LEU A 39 39.77 -15.69 -2.75
CA LEU A 39 40.55 -15.98 -1.55
C LEU A 39 40.20 -17.33 -0.94
N THR A 40 38.92 -17.70 -0.93
CA THR A 40 38.46 -18.98 -0.38
C THR A 40 38.68 -20.13 -1.35
N TRP A 41 38.67 -19.88 -2.67
CA TRP A 41 38.80 -20.92 -3.70
C TRP A 41 40.08 -21.75 -3.56
N HIS A 42 41.17 -21.12 -3.11
CA HIS A 42 42.45 -21.77 -2.87
C HIS A 42 42.62 -22.30 -1.43
N ARG A 43 41.62 -22.10 -0.56
CA ARG A 43 41.57 -22.56 0.83
C ARG A 43 40.74 -23.84 0.98
N SER A 44 40.51 -24.25 2.23
CA SER A 44 39.74 -25.43 2.60
C SER A 44 38.37 -25.49 1.90
N GLY A 45 37.95 -26.70 1.48
CA GLY A 45 36.66 -26.89 0.79
C GLY A 45 35.43 -26.44 1.61
N ARG A 46 35.57 -26.35 2.94
CA ARG A 46 34.50 -25.91 3.86
C ARG A 46 34.22 -24.41 3.75
N GLU A 47 35.25 -23.57 3.67
CA GLU A 47 35.11 -22.11 3.55
C GLU A 47 34.48 -21.71 2.22
N THR A 48 34.88 -22.37 1.14
CA THR A 48 34.31 -22.16 -0.20
C THR A 48 32.85 -22.59 -0.25
N ALA A 49 32.51 -23.75 0.32
CA ALA A 49 31.13 -24.22 0.39
C ALA A 49 30.23 -23.25 1.19
N ALA A 50 30.71 -22.72 2.31
CA ALA A 50 29.97 -21.75 3.12
C ALA A 50 29.74 -20.43 2.38
N THR A 51 30.77 -19.92 1.70
CA THR A 51 30.68 -18.68 0.91
C THR A 51 29.69 -18.82 -0.25
N LEU A 52 29.75 -19.95 -0.98
CA LEU A 52 28.80 -20.26 -2.05
C LEU A 52 27.37 -20.43 -1.53
N ALA A 53 27.18 -21.10 -0.40
CA ALA A 53 25.88 -21.26 0.23
C ALA A 53 25.27 -19.91 0.63
N MET A 54 26.07 -19.02 1.24
CA MET A 54 25.65 -17.67 1.60
C MET A 54 25.20 -16.86 0.39
N ILE A 55 26.00 -16.83 -0.68
CA ILE A 55 25.68 -16.15 -1.94
C ILE A 55 24.38 -16.73 -2.54
N GLY A 56 24.27 -18.06 -2.60
CA GLY A 56 23.10 -18.76 -3.12
C GLY A 56 21.83 -18.42 -2.34
N ILE A 57 21.90 -18.36 -1.01
CA ILE A 57 20.75 -18.00 -0.18
C ILE A 57 20.37 -16.53 -0.36
N TRP A 58 21.34 -15.60 -0.45
CA TRP A 58 21.03 -14.19 -0.74
C TRP A 58 20.34 -13.99 -2.08
N LEU A 59 20.83 -14.65 -3.14
CA LEU A 59 20.21 -14.59 -4.46
C LEU A 59 18.81 -15.23 -4.47
N LEU A 60 18.64 -16.36 -3.78
CA LEU A 60 17.33 -17.00 -3.63
C LEU A 60 16.35 -16.09 -2.89
N VAL A 61 16.79 -15.44 -1.81
CA VAL A 61 15.98 -14.50 -1.05
C VAL A 61 15.64 -13.26 -1.89
N ALA A 62 16.61 -12.69 -2.61
CA ALA A 62 16.38 -11.58 -3.53
C ALA A 62 15.29 -11.93 -4.57
N LEU A 63 15.40 -13.11 -5.19
CA LEU A 63 14.41 -13.61 -6.15
C LEU A 63 13.02 -13.81 -5.50
N ARG A 64 12.96 -14.31 -4.26
CA ARG A 64 11.69 -14.44 -3.52
C ARG A 64 11.08 -13.07 -3.23
N LEU A 65 11.87 -12.07 -2.86
CA LEU A 65 11.41 -10.71 -2.61
C LEU A 65 10.84 -10.05 -3.87
N VAL A 66 11.53 -10.17 -5.01
CA VAL A 66 11.04 -9.67 -6.32
C VAL A 66 9.74 -10.38 -6.72
N ARG A 67 9.61 -11.68 -6.44
CA ARG A 67 8.36 -12.45 -6.66
C ARG A 67 7.27 -12.16 -5.63
N GLY A 68 7.44 -11.18 -4.75
CA GLY A 68 6.46 -10.80 -3.74
C GLY A 68 6.35 -11.76 -2.55
N ARG A 69 7.22 -12.76 -2.44
CA ARG A 69 7.25 -13.75 -1.34
C ARG A 69 8.19 -13.30 -0.21
N GLY A 70 7.86 -12.17 0.42
CA GLY A 70 8.53 -11.67 1.64
C GLY A 70 7.79 -12.10 2.91
N GLY A 71 8.49 -12.13 4.05
CA GLY A 71 7.88 -12.40 5.36
C GLY A 71 8.83 -13.03 6.37
N LEU A 72 8.27 -13.69 7.39
CA LEU A 72 9.01 -14.35 8.47
C LEU A 72 10.05 -15.35 7.95
N GLY A 73 9.65 -16.23 7.02
CA GLY A 73 10.57 -17.23 6.46
C GLY A 73 11.78 -16.62 5.76
N THR A 74 11.59 -15.46 5.12
CA THR A 74 12.68 -14.72 4.47
C THR A 74 13.62 -14.10 5.50
N ALA A 75 13.06 -13.50 6.56
CA ALA A 75 13.85 -12.94 7.66
C ALA A 75 14.64 -14.04 8.39
N LEU A 76 14.01 -15.18 8.70
CA LEU A 76 14.66 -16.33 9.34
C LEU A 76 15.78 -16.93 8.47
N ALA A 77 15.56 -17.04 7.15
CA ALA A 77 16.60 -17.49 6.23
C ALA A 77 17.82 -16.56 6.25
N LEU A 78 17.60 -15.24 6.25
CA LEU A 78 18.70 -14.27 6.34
C LEU A 78 19.37 -14.28 7.71
N THR A 79 18.62 -14.44 8.81
CA THR A 79 19.19 -14.62 10.15
C THR A 79 20.06 -15.88 10.21
N GLY A 80 19.61 -17.00 9.65
CA GLY A 80 20.41 -18.23 9.58
C GLY A 80 21.70 -18.03 8.79
N VAL A 81 21.64 -17.31 7.66
CA VAL A 81 22.83 -16.93 6.89
C VAL A 81 23.76 -16.01 7.67
N ALA A 82 23.22 -15.07 8.45
CA ALA A 82 24.03 -14.16 9.26
C ALA A 82 24.86 -14.89 10.33
N LEU A 83 24.37 -16.03 10.82
CA LEU A 83 25.07 -16.85 11.80
C LEU A 83 26.03 -17.88 11.16
N LEU A 84 25.94 -18.11 9.85
CA LEU A 84 26.74 -19.10 9.13
C LEU A 84 28.27 -18.84 9.25
N PRO A 85 28.77 -17.59 9.13
CA PRO A 85 30.18 -17.29 9.35
C PRO A 85 30.65 -17.68 10.76
N LEU A 86 29.84 -17.39 11.79
CA LEU A 86 30.17 -17.68 13.19
C LEU A 86 30.32 -19.18 13.45
N VAL A 87 29.43 -19.99 12.86
CA VAL A 87 29.40 -21.44 13.07
C VAL A 87 30.47 -22.18 12.24
N VAL A 88 30.72 -21.72 11.01
CA VAL A 88 31.58 -22.45 10.06
C VAL A 88 33.02 -21.95 10.07
N LEU A 89 33.26 -20.68 10.36
CA LEU A 89 34.61 -20.10 10.30
C LEU A 89 35.28 -20.05 11.67
N GLY A 90 34.51 -20.11 12.77
CA GLY A 90 35.05 -20.09 14.14
C GLY A 90 35.70 -18.75 14.56
N GLU A 91 35.95 -17.88 13.58
CA GLU A 91 36.46 -16.52 13.72
C GLU A 91 35.48 -15.56 12.98
N PRO A 92 35.32 -14.31 13.44
CA PRO A 92 34.44 -13.32 12.84
C PRO A 92 34.92 -12.87 11.45
N ALA A 93 36.17 -13.11 11.07
CA ALA A 93 36.65 -12.91 9.71
C ALA A 93 37.87 -13.80 9.41
N PRO A 94 37.89 -14.56 8.29
CA PRO A 94 39.12 -15.22 7.85
C PRO A 94 40.19 -14.16 7.58
N ALA A 95 41.44 -14.43 7.98
CA ALA A 95 42.56 -13.54 7.72
C ALA A 95 42.60 -13.09 6.24
N GLY A 96 42.63 -11.78 5.99
CA GLY A 96 42.65 -11.19 4.64
C GLY A 96 41.28 -10.87 4.02
N VAL A 97 40.16 -11.23 4.67
CA VAL A 97 38.82 -10.77 4.25
C VAL A 97 38.59 -9.35 4.77
N LEU A 98 38.08 -8.47 3.91
CA LEU A 98 37.77 -7.10 4.30
C LEU A 98 36.78 -7.09 5.48
N PRO A 99 37.07 -6.35 6.57
CA PRO A 99 36.20 -6.21 7.74
C PRO A 99 34.73 -5.92 7.41
N MET A 100 34.47 -5.19 6.33
CA MET A 100 33.12 -4.82 5.90
C MET A 100 32.30 -6.00 5.36
N LEU A 101 32.95 -7.03 4.83
CA LEU A 101 32.29 -8.20 4.24
C LEU A 101 31.80 -9.20 5.29
N SER A 102 32.46 -9.25 6.44
CA SER A 102 32.07 -10.12 7.56
C SER A 102 30.89 -9.57 8.36
N VAL A 103 30.66 -8.25 8.34
CA VAL A 103 29.45 -7.66 8.95
C VAL A 103 28.24 -7.72 8.01
N ALA A 104 28.47 -7.78 6.69
CA ALA A 104 27.43 -7.69 5.68
C ALA A 104 26.24 -8.66 5.88
N PRO A 105 26.44 -9.94 6.25
CA PRO A 105 25.34 -10.87 6.50
C PRO A 105 24.41 -10.41 7.63
N ALA A 106 24.96 -9.93 8.74
CA ALA A 106 24.19 -9.44 9.87
C ALA A 106 23.53 -8.09 9.59
N SER A 107 24.23 -7.18 8.90
CA SER A 107 23.66 -5.91 8.43
C SER A 107 22.41 -6.16 7.59
N ILE A 108 22.50 -7.10 6.63
CA ILE A 108 21.39 -7.46 5.74
C ILE A 108 20.25 -8.13 6.50
N ALA A 109 20.56 -9.06 7.41
CA ALA A 109 19.52 -9.73 8.20
C ALA A 109 18.77 -8.75 9.12
N ALA A 110 19.50 -7.83 9.78
CA ALA A 110 18.91 -6.81 10.62
C ALA A 110 18.07 -5.81 9.80
N LEU A 111 18.57 -5.38 8.63
CA LEU A 111 17.84 -4.52 7.69
C LEU A 111 16.56 -5.21 7.19
N ALA A 112 16.65 -6.47 6.79
CA ALA A 112 15.51 -7.25 6.34
C ALA A 112 14.48 -7.45 7.45
N ALA A 113 14.92 -7.72 8.69
CA ALA A 113 14.04 -7.83 9.83
C ALA A 113 13.26 -6.52 10.03
N VAL A 114 13.95 -5.38 10.10
CA VAL A 114 13.31 -4.07 10.30
C VAL A 114 12.36 -3.72 9.16
N LEU A 115 12.78 -3.87 7.90
CA LEU A 115 11.96 -3.43 6.77
C LEU A 115 10.75 -4.36 6.54
N LEU A 116 10.94 -5.67 6.64
CA LEU A 116 9.91 -6.65 6.25
C LEU A 116 8.97 -7.06 7.37
N LEU A 117 9.39 -7.01 8.65
CA LEU A 117 8.60 -7.54 9.76
C LEU A 117 7.99 -6.43 10.63
N PRO A 118 6.69 -6.47 10.98
CA PRO A 118 6.04 -5.43 11.76
C PRO A 118 6.73 -5.15 13.12
N ARG A 119 7.34 -6.17 13.74
CA ARG A 119 8.13 -6.06 14.99
C ARG A 119 9.54 -6.63 14.83
N GLY A 120 10.17 -6.36 13.69
CA GLY A 120 11.51 -6.86 13.37
C GLY A 120 12.65 -6.30 14.20
N GLU A 121 12.40 -5.28 15.01
CA GLU A 121 13.40 -4.63 15.88
C GLU A 121 14.06 -5.61 16.85
N LEU A 122 13.27 -6.50 17.46
CA LEU A 122 13.79 -7.52 18.37
C LEU A 122 14.72 -8.49 17.63
N LEU A 123 14.34 -8.93 16.43
CA LEU A 123 15.17 -9.83 15.63
C LEU A 123 16.47 -9.14 15.18
N ALA A 124 16.39 -7.86 14.80
CA ALA A 124 17.56 -7.06 14.47
C ALA A 124 18.49 -6.88 15.68
N ALA A 125 17.94 -6.60 16.86
CA ALA A 125 18.69 -6.49 18.10
C ALA A 125 19.37 -7.81 18.48
N VAL A 126 18.70 -8.95 18.31
CA VAL A 126 19.28 -10.28 18.53
C VAL A 126 20.44 -10.55 17.57
N VAL A 127 20.28 -10.25 16.28
CA VAL A 127 21.34 -10.43 15.28
C VAL A 127 22.56 -9.56 15.59
N ILE A 128 22.34 -8.29 15.90
CA ILE A 128 23.42 -7.36 16.26
C ILE A 128 24.08 -7.76 17.58
N GLY A 129 23.28 -8.18 18.57
CA GLY A 129 23.77 -8.67 19.86
C GLY A 129 24.63 -9.93 19.71
N ALA A 130 24.21 -10.87 18.87
CA ALA A 130 25.01 -12.06 18.55
C ALA A 130 26.35 -11.68 17.91
N GLN A 131 26.34 -10.73 16.95
CA GLN A 131 27.56 -10.21 16.33
C GLN A 131 28.49 -9.53 17.34
N LEU A 132 27.93 -8.76 18.28
CA LEU A 132 28.69 -8.08 19.31
C LEU A 132 29.37 -9.09 20.26
N VAL A 133 28.64 -10.09 20.73
CA VAL A 133 29.17 -11.15 21.61
C VAL A 133 30.34 -11.89 20.95
N THR A 134 30.31 -12.06 19.63
CA THR A 134 31.37 -12.76 18.90
C THR A 134 32.59 -11.89 18.62
N VAL A 135 32.42 -10.58 18.42
CA VAL A 135 33.50 -9.68 18.00
C VAL A 135 34.21 -9.03 19.19
N VAL A 136 33.52 -8.82 20.32
CA VAL A 136 34.07 -8.18 21.52
C VAL A 136 35.31 -8.90 22.10
N PRO A 137 35.36 -10.24 22.19
CA PRO A 137 36.53 -10.94 22.73
C PRO A 137 37.81 -10.70 21.91
N GLU A 138 37.69 -10.46 20.61
CA GLU A 138 38.84 -10.32 19.71
C GLU A 138 39.28 -8.88 19.53
N LEU A 139 38.34 -7.95 19.34
CA LEU A 139 38.63 -6.56 19.02
C LEU A 139 38.53 -5.61 20.23
N GLY A 140 38.07 -6.11 21.37
CA GLY A 140 37.64 -5.29 22.50
C GLY A 140 36.40 -4.47 22.19
N LEU A 141 35.87 -3.77 23.21
CA LEU A 141 34.62 -3.02 23.08
C LEU A 141 34.73 -1.83 22.12
N GLY A 142 35.84 -1.09 22.16
CA GLY A 142 36.08 0.03 21.25
C GLY A 142 36.21 -0.40 19.79
N GLY A 143 36.94 -1.49 19.53
CA GLY A 143 37.07 -2.06 18.20
C GLY A 143 35.74 -2.60 17.67
N ALA A 144 34.98 -3.32 18.50
CA ALA A 144 33.66 -3.82 18.14
C ALA A 144 32.67 -2.69 17.78
N LEU A 145 32.68 -1.56 18.51
CA LEU A 145 31.84 -0.41 18.20
C LEU A 145 32.21 0.26 16.87
N LEU A 146 33.51 0.46 16.59
CA LEU A 146 33.98 0.94 15.29
C LEU A 146 33.64 -0.02 14.16
N TRP A 147 33.48 -1.30 14.47
CA TRP A 147 33.14 -2.32 13.48
C TRP A 147 31.63 -2.39 13.21
N LEU A 148 30.82 -2.13 14.24
CA LEU A 148 29.36 -2.16 14.20
C LEU A 148 28.73 -0.81 13.84
N TRP A 149 29.49 0.28 13.74
CA TRP A 149 28.87 1.57 13.39
C TRP A 149 28.15 1.55 12.03
N PRO A 150 28.64 0.91 10.95
CA PRO A 150 27.93 0.88 9.67
C PRO A 150 26.57 0.17 9.71
N PRO A 151 26.42 -1.07 10.25
CA PRO A 151 25.11 -1.69 10.38
C PRO A 151 24.18 -0.89 11.30
N LEU A 152 24.71 -0.31 12.38
CA LEU A 152 23.89 0.50 13.30
C LEU A 152 23.36 1.76 12.60
N ALA A 153 24.20 2.45 11.83
CA ALA A 153 23.79 3.61 11.04
C ALA A 153 22.73 3.23 9.98
N LEU A 154 22.95 2.13 9.25
CA LEU A 154 21.98 1.60 8.28
C LEU A 154 20.65 1.24 8.94
N LEU A 155 20.70 0.61 10.12
CA LEU A 155 19.50 0.24 10.87
C LEU A 155 18.73 1.46 11.32
N ALA A 156 19.42 2.47 11.86
CA ALA A 156 18.81 3.73 12.29
C ALA A 156 18.13 4.44 11.11
N VAL A 157 18.81 4.56 9.97
CA VAL A 157 18.24 5.13 8.74
C VAL A 157 17.03 4.32 8.29
N ALA A 158 17.11 2.98 8.31
CA ALA A 158 16.01 2.12 7.90
C ALA A 158 14.79 2.24 8.80
N LEU A 159 14.97 2.37 10.12
CA LEU A 159 13.88 2.59 11.07
C LEU A 159 13.18 3.92 10.80
N VAL A 160 13.94 5.01 10.63
CA VAL A 160 13.38 6.34 10.32
C VAL A 160 12.68 6.34 8.97
N ALA A 161 13.34 5.83 7.92
CA ALA A 161 12.79 5.79 6.56
C ALA A 161 11.51 4.95 6.50
N ARG A 162 11.49 3.78 7.17
CA ARG A 162 10.30 2.93 7.25
C ARG A 162 9.12 3.64 7.88
N GLY A 163 9.34 4.34 9.00
CA GLY A 163 8.29 5.10 9.67
C GLY A 163 7.73 6.21 8.79
N GLN A 164 8.62 6.99 8.16
CA GLN A 164 8.23 8.10 7.29
C GLN A 164 7.51 7.61 6.03
N LEU A 165 8.01 6.58 5.35
CA LEU A 165 7.41 6.03 4.12
C LEU A 165 6.01 5.44 4.37
N ARG A 166 5.80 4.82 5.54
CA ARG A 166 4.47 4.30 5.90
C ARG A 166 3.52 5.42 6.29
N ALA A 167 3.98 6.39 7.07
CA ALA A 167 3.16 7.54 7.44
C ALA A 167 2.77 8.40 6.21
N THR A 168 3.66 8.54 5.21
CA THR A 168 3.31 9.22 3.95
C THR A 168 2.32 8.41 3.13
N ALA A 169 2.45 7.09 3.06
CA ALA A 169 1.48 6.22 2.40
C ALA A 169 0.10 6.30 3.07
N ASP A 170 0.03 6.27 4.39
CA ASP A 170 -1.23 6.35 5.14
C ASP A 170 -1.91 7.71 4.93
N ARG A 171 -1.15 8.82 4.93
CA ARG A 171 -1.67 10.15 4.59
C ARG A 171 -2.18 10.23 3.15
N ALA A 172 -1.45 9.62 2.22
CA ALA A 172 -1.84 9.57 0.82
C ALA A 172 -3.13 8.75 0.62
N ASP A 173 -3.30 7.63 1.33
CA ASP A 173 -4.52 6.83 1.31
C ASP A 173 -5.71 7.55 1.98
N ALA A 174 -5.47 8.36 3.01
CA ALA A 174 -6.49 9.22 3.61
C ALA A 174 -6.98 10.29 2.63
N ALA A 175 -6.06 11.02 1.98
CA ALA A 175 -6.39 12.07 1.02
C ALA A 175 -7.22 11.55 -0.17
N VAL A 176 -6.92 10.35 -0.68
CA VAL A 176 -7.71 9.73 -1.77
C VAL A 176 -9.12 9.36 -1.31
N ARG A 177 -9.27 8.87 -0.08
CA ARG A 177 -10.59 8.54 0.47
C ARG A 177 -11.44 9.80 0.62
N GLU A 178 -10.85 10.88 1.10
CA GLU A 178 -11.51 12.19 1.21
C GLU A 178 -11.91 12.74 -0.16
N GLN A 179 -11.00 12.72 -1.15
CA GLN A 179 -11.30 13.15 -2.52
C GLN A 179 -12.46 12.35 -3.13
N ARG A 180 -12.46 11.03 -2.98
CA ARG A 180 -13.56 10.18 -3.47
C ARG A 180 -14.89 10.47 -2.75
N GLY A 181 -14.84 10.77 -1.46
CA GLY A 181 -16.02 11.22 -0.69
C GLY A 181 -16.60 12.51 -1.28
N ALA A 182 -15.75 13.51 -1.49
CA ALA A 182 -16.13 14.79 -2.08
C ALA A 182 -16.67 14.63 -3.52
N GLU A 183 -16.07 13.77 -4.34
CA GLU A 183 -16.56 13.47 -5.70
C GLU A 183 -17.96 12.83 -5.66
N VAL A 184 -18.21 11.88 -4.76
CA VAL A 184 -19.53 11.25 -4.61
C VAL A 184 -20.57 12.27 -4.16
N GLU A 185 -20.24 13.16 -3.21
CA GLU A 185 -21.13 14.23 -2.77
C GLU A 185 -21.44 15.23 -3.89
N LEU A 186 -20.43 15.63 -4.66
CA LEU A 186 -20.60 16.52 -5.81
C LEU A 186 -21.48 15.88 -6.90
N VAL A 187 -21.29 14.59 -7.20
CA VAL A 187 -22.15 13.86 -8.15
C VAL A 187 -23.58 13.79 -7.63
N ARG A 188 -23.78 13.52 -6.33
CA ARG A 188 -25.12 13.52 -5.71
C ARG A 188 -25.77 14.91 -5.76
N ALA A 189 -25.03 15.97 -5.45
CA ALA A 189 -25.53 17.34 -5.51
C ALA A 189 -25.92 17.73 -6.95
N ARG A 190 -25.11 17.38 -7.96
CA ARG A 190 -25.44 17.60 -9.37
C ARG A 190 -26.66 16.78 -9.82
N ALA A 191 -26.78 15.53 -9.36
CA ALA A 191 -27.94 14.69 -9.64
C ALA A 191 -29.22 15.31 -9.06
N ARG A 192 -29.19 15.78 -7.80
CA ARG A 192 -30.30 16.50 -7.16
C ARG A 192 -30.67 17.78 -7.90
N ALA A 193 -29.68 18.60 -8.27
CA ALA A 193 -29.93 19.84 -9.01
C ALA A 193 -30.60 19.57 -10.37
N ARG A 194 -30.12 18.57 -11.11
CA ARG A 194 -30.74 18.16 -12.39
C ARG A 194 -32.16 17.62 -12.20
N ALA A 195 -32.39 16.80 -11.19
CA ALA A 195 -33.72 16.31 -10.85
C ALA A 195 -34.69 17.47 -10.54
N GLN A 196 -34.22 18.45 -9.76
CA GLN A 196 -35.01 19.65 -9.42
C GLN A 196 -35.33 20.49 -10.65
N THR A 197 -34.36 20.76 -11.53
CA THR A 197 -34.60 21.51 -12.77
C THR A 197 -35.55 20.77 -13.71
N SER A 198 -35.40 19.44 -13.84
CA SER A 198 -36.31 18.60 -14.63
C SER A 198 -37.73 18.63 -14.09
N TRP A 199 -37.90 18.58 -12.76
CA TRP A 199 -39.20 18.67 -12.11
C TRP A 199 -39.85 20.03 -12.31
N GLN A 200 -39.10 21.13 -12.16
CA GLN A 200 -39.59 22.48 -12.43
C GLN A 200 -40.04 22.66 -13.88
N GLY A 201 -39.28 22.13 -14.85
CA GLY A 201 -39.67 22.14 -16.27
C GLY A 201 -40.96 21.37 -16.50
N MET A 202 -41.09 20.16 -15.94
CA MET A 202 -42.31 19.36 -16.05
C MET A 202 -43.54 20.07 -15.44
N LEU A 203 -43.41 20.68 -14.26
CA LEU A 203 -44.49 21.47 -13.67
C LEU A 203 -44.90 22.64 -14.56
N HIS A 204 -43.93 23.36 -15.13
CA HIS A 204 -44.21 24.52 -15.97
C HIS A 204 -44.87 24.14 -17.29
N ASP A 205 -44.45 23.03 -17.89
CA ASP A 205 -44.91 22.63 -19.22
C ASP A 205 -46.21 21.83 -19.16
N GLU A 206 -46.28 20.79 -18.34
CA GLU A 206 -47.41 19.86 -18.32
C GLU A 206 -48.54 20.33 -17.38
N VAL A 207 -48.21 20.67 -16.12
CA VAL A 207 -49.22 21.09 -15.14
C VAL A 207 -49.79 22.47 -15.51
N ALA A 208 -48.95 23.43 -15.91
CA ALA A 208 -49.47 24.73 -16.32
C ALA A 208 -50.22 24.68 -17.66
N ALA A 209 -49.94 23.74 -18.56
CA ALA A 209 -50.76 23.51 -19.76
C ALA A 209 -52.13 22.94 -19.40
N ALA A 210 -52.19 21.96 -18.50
CA ALA A 210 -53.46 21.41 -17.99
C ALA A 210 -54.32 22.48 -17.31
N LEU A 211 -53.72 23.29 -16.43
CA LEU A 211 -54.41 24.39 -15.76
C LEU A 211 -54.88 25.48 -16.75
N ARG A 212 -54.05 25.83 -17.75
CA ARG A 212 -54.44 26.78 -18.80
C ARG A 212 -55.59 26.25 -19.66
N ALA A 213 -55.57 24.98 -20.04
CA ALA A 213 -56.66 24.34 -20.79
C ALA A 213 -57.97 24.36 -19.99
N ALA A 214 -57.91 24.06 -18.68
CA ALA A 214 -59.08 24.09 -17.80
C ALA A 214 -59.65 25.50 -17.59
N ALA A 215 -58.79 26.52 -17.54
CA ALA A 215 -59.18 27.91 -17.30
C ALA A 215 -59.64 28.66 -18.57
N THR A 216 -59.39 28.12 -19.76
CA THR A 216 -59.71 28.80 -21.03
C THR A 216 -61.17 28.52 -21.46
N PRO A 217 -62.04 29.54 -21.55
CA PRO A 217 -63.43 29.36 -21.99
C PRO A 217 -63.49 28.86 -23.44
N GLY A 218 -64.27 27.81 -23.70
CA GLY A 218 -64.50 27.26 -25.04
C GLY A 218 -63.60 26.08 -25.44
N VAL A 219 -62.68 25.64 -24.59
CA VAL A 219 -61.93 24.39 -24.79
C VAL A 219 -62.83 23.18 -24.52
N VAL A 220 -62.78 22.17 -25.39
CA VAL A 220 -63.64 20.98 -25.27
C VAL A 220 -63.18 20.15 -24.06
N GLY A 221 -64.12 19.70 -23.22
CA GLY A 221 -63.79 18.94 -22.00
C GLY A 221 -62.98 17.64 -22.20
N MET A 222 -62.93 17.12 -23.43
CA MET A 222 -62.05 16.01 -23.83
C MET A 222 -60.56 16.43 -23.90
N GLU A 223 -60.27 17.65 -24.35
CA GLU A 223 -58.91 18.18 -24.41
C GLU A 223 -58.38 18.50 -23.02
N VAL A 224 -59.22 19.07 -22.15
CA VAL A 224 -58.89 19.32 -20.73
C VAL A 224 -58.49 18.01 -20.02
N ARG A 225 -59.30 16.95 -20.18
CA ARG A 225 -58.98 15.62 -19.64
C ARG A 225 -57.67 15.07 -20.19
N ARG A 226 -57.43 15.18 -21.50
CA ARG A 226 -56.18 14.73 -22.12
C ARG A 226 -54.94 15.44 -21.56
N TYR A 227 -55.01 16.75 -21.32
CA TYR A 227 -53.91 17.48 -20.71
C TYR A 227 -53.74 17.13 -19.22
N ALA A 228 -54.83 16.97 -18.46
CA ALA A 228 -54.78 16.53 -17.07
C ALA A 228 -54.15 15.14 -16.92
N GLN A 229 -54.49 14.21 -17.81
CA GLN A 229 -53.96 12.84 -17.81
C GLN A 229 -52.46 12.79 -18.15
N ARG A 230 -51.98 13.63 -19.09
CA ARG A 230 -50.53 13.77 -19.34
C ARG A 230 -49.78 14.34 -18.16
N ALA A 231 -50.35 15.33 -17.47
CA ALA A 231 -49.76 15.90 -16.26
C ALA A 231 -49.69 14.86 -15.14
N LEU A 232 -50.75 14.06 -14.95
CA LEU A 232 -50.78 12.94 -14.00
C LEU A 232 -49.71 11.88 -14.32
N ASP A 233 -49.67 11.40 -15.57
CA ASP A 233 -48.67 10.45 -16.02
C ASP A 233 -47.23 10.97 -15.86
N ALA A 234 -47.02 12.28 -16.06
CA ALA A 234 -45.71 12.90 -15.90
C ALA A 234 -45.31 13.00 -14.43
N VAL A 235 -46.24 13.33 -13.53
CA VAL A 235 -46.01 13.42 -12.08
C VAL A 235 -45.78 12.03 -11.49
N GLU A 236 -46.55 11.02 -11.88
CA GLU A 236 -46.40 9.63 -11.38
C GLU A 236 -45.07 8.98 -11.81
N ARG A 237 -44.44 9.45 -12.89
CA ARG A 237 -43.14 8.95 -13.34
C ARG A 237 -41.95 9.52 -12.57
N VAL A 238 -42.13 10.57 -11.77
CA VAL A 238 -41.02 11.21 -11.05
C VAL A 238 -41.14 10.93 -9.56
N ASP A 239 -40.20 10.13 -9.07
CA ASP A 239 -40.07 9.76 -7.67
C ASP A 239 -39.41 10.91 -6.90
N VAL A 240 -40.20 11.92 -6.53
CA VAL A 240 -39.78 13.04 -5.67
C VAL A 240 -40.51 12.93 -4.35
N GLU A 241 -39.76 12.83 -3.25
CA GLU A 241 -40.36 12.95 -1.91
C GLU A 241 -41.00 14.35 -1.75
N PRO A 242 -42.27 14.43 -1.35
CA PRO A 242 -42.94 15.71 -1.14
C PRO A 242 -42.24 16.47 -0.01
N VAL A 243 -41.94 17.75 -0.25
CA VAL A 243 -41.38 18.65 0.77
C VAL A 243 -42.50 19.02 1.75
N ASP A 244 -42.21 18.94 3.06
CA ASP A 244 -43.17 19.32 4.10
C ASP A 244 -43.75 20.73 3.85
N GLY A 245 -45.07 20.82 3.78
CA GLY A 245 -45.80 22.06 3.53
C GLY A 245 -46.08 22.39 2.05
N ALA A 246 -45.69 21.54 1.10
CA ALA A 246 -46.10 21.67 -0.30
C ALA A 246 -47.59 21.34 -0.49
N ILE A 247 -48.28 22.13 -1.31
CA ILE A 247 -49.68 21.87 -1.68
C ILE A 247 -49.71 20.63 -2.58
N ASP A 248 -50.44 19.60 -2.16
CA ASP A 248 -50.65 18.41 -2.96
C ASP A 248 -51.61 18.71 -4.12
N VAL A 249 -51.10 18.69 -5.34
CA VAL A 249 -51.84 18.97 -6.58
C VAL A 249 -52.42 17.70 -7.21
N LEU A 250 -52.02 16.51 -6.74
CA LEU A 250 -52.50 15.23 -7.28
C LEU A 250 -54.02 15.04 -7.18
N PRO A 251 -54.69 15.42 -6.07
CA PRO A 251 -56.15 15.29 -5.97
C PRO A 251 -56.87 16.12 -7.03
N ALA A 252 -56.45 17.37 -7.24
CA ALA A 252 -57.06 18.27 -8.22
C ALA A 252 -56.83 17.81 -9.67
N LEU A 253 -55.65 17.24 -9.97
CA LEU A 253 -55.39 16.66 -11.28
C LEU A 253 -56.22 15.39 -11.53
N ARG A 254 -56.46 14.58 -10.50
CA ARG A 254 -57.32 13.37 -10.60
C ARG A 254 -58.78 13.71 -10.83
N ASP A 255 -59.27 14.79 -10.25
CA ASP A 255 -60.65 15.25 -10.48
C ASP A 255 -60.86 15.80 -11.91
N LEU A 256 -59.77 16.23 -12.57
CA LEU A 256 -59.80 16.80 -13.92
C LEU A 256 -59.52 15.77 -15.05
N ALA A 257 -58.98 14.59 -14.73
CA ALA A 257 -58.61 13.53 -15.68
C ALA A 257 -59.77 12.54 -15.90
#